data_AF-A0AAW3MXX2-F1
#
_entry.id   AF-A0AAW3MXX2-F1
#
_cell.length_a   1.000
_cell.length_b   1.000
_cell.length_c   1.000
_cell.angle_alpha   90.00
_cell.angle_beta   90.00
_cell.angle_gamma   90.00
#
_symmetry.space_group_name_H-M   'P 1'
#
loop_
_entity.id
_entity.type
_entity.pdbx_description
1 polymer ?
#
loop_
_entity_poly.entity_id
_entity_poly.type
_entity_poly.pdbx_seq_one_letter_code
_entity_poly.pdbx_strand_id
1 'polypeptide(L)'
;MNLGDRLKAANAYQAEMARRAAMEKQAAGDEETLKLLLSTRHFFDYAFQVFEHRLLHGKVPGMIALGGKTFRDVASMLNTYQWNIPPQKSRLWRTEGKGIWTPGHPLYTVWEEFDARCKAAGLEPQWVSCDDGGARESWYELTVTALQ
;
A
#
# COMPACT_ATOMS: atom_id res chain seq x y z
N MET A 1 -4.65 17.69 27.35
CA MET A 1 -4.80 16.24 27.11
C MET A 1 -5.07 15.58 28.47
N ASN A 2 -6.30 15.09 28.72
CA ASN A 2 -6.70 14.62 30.04
C ASN A 2 -6.51 13.08 30.19
N LEU A 3 -6.61 12.56 31.41
CA LEU A 3 -6.41 11.14 31.72
C LEU A 3 -7.42 10.22 30.98
N GLY A 4 -8.64 10.71 30.72
CA GLY A 4 -9.67 10.01 29.96
C GLY A 4 -9.34 9.87 28.47
N ASP A 5 -8.68 10.86 27.86
CA ASP A 5 -8.22 10.79 26.47
C ASP A 5 -7.12 9.73 26.31
N ARG A 6 -6.23 9.64 27.30
CA ARG A 6 -5.16 8.62 27.33
C ARG A 6 -5.70 7.21 27.48
N LEU A 7 -6.73 7.02 28.32
CA LEU A 7 -7.40 5.72 28.49
C LEU A 7 -8.18 5.29 27.24
N LYS A 8 -8.82 6.23 26.54
CA LYS A 8 -9.47 5.96 25.25
C LYS A 8 -8.45 5.55 24.17
N ALA A 9 -7.32 6.26 24.09
CA ALA A 9 -6.26 5.92 23.15
C ALA A 9 -5.64 4.54 23.44
N ALA A 10 -5.41 4.22 24.73
CA ALA A 10 -4.90 2.91 25.14
C ALA A 10 -5.88 1.76 24.81
N ASN A 11 -7.18 1.97 25.05
CA ASN A 11 -8.21 0.98 24.72
C ASN A 11 -8.38 0.79 23.21
N ALA A 12 -8.32 1.88 22.43
CA ALA A 12 -8.33 1.80 20.96
C ALA A 12 -7.11 1.05 20.42
N TYR A 13 -5.93 1.30 21.00
CA TYR A 13 -4.71 0.58 20.64
C TYR A 13 -4.77 -0.91 20.98
N GLN A 14 -5.27 -1.27 22.16
CA GLN A 14 -5.45 -2.68 22.54
C GLN A 14 -6.50 -3.40 21.68
N ALA A 15 -7.60 -2.73 21.33
CA ALA A 15 -8.60 -3.27 20.42
C ALA A 15 -8.01 -3.51 19.02
N GLU A 16 -7.19 -2.59 18.53
CA GLU A 16 -6.51 -2.74 17.24
C GLU A 16 -5.47 -3.88 17.27
N MET A 17 -4.69 -4.00 18.34
CA MET A 17 -3.76 -5.13 18.52
C MET A 17 -4.47 -6.48 18.61
N ALA A 18 -5.62 -6.55 19.29
CA ALA A 18 -6.44 -7.76 19.33
C ALA A 18 -7.05 -8.10 17.96
N ARG A 19 -7.45 -7.08 17.19
CA ARG A 19 -7.92 -7.23 15.81
C ARG A 19 -6.81 -7.75 14.88
N ARG A 20 -5.59 -7.25 15.06
CA ARG A 20 -4.37 -7.72 14.36
C ARG A 20 -4.07 -9.18 14.67
N ALA A 21 -4.01 -9.54 15.95
CA ALA A 21 -3.77 -10.91 16.38
C ALA A 21 -4.86 -11.90 15.90
N ALA A 22 -6.12 -11.46 15.86
CA ALA A 22 -7.22 -12.25 15.33
C ALA A 22 -7.13 -12.46 13.82
N MET A 23 -6.79 -11.42 13.05
CA MET A 23 -6.54 -11.54 11.61
C MET A 23 -5.32 -12.41 11.30
N GLU A 24 -4.23 -12.30 12.05
CA GLU A 24 -3.04 -13.16 11.89
C GLU A 24 -3.36 -14.62 12.18
N LYS A 25 -4.14 -14.89 13.23
CA LYS A 25 -4.58 -16.25 13.58
C LYS A 25 -5.53 -16.85 12.53
N GLN A 26 -6.32 -16.01 11.86
CA GLN A 26 -7.23 -16.42 10.79
C GLN A 26 -6.48 -16.63 9.47
N ALA A 27 -5.46 -15.81 9.18
CA ALA A 27 -4.55 -15.96 8.04
C ALA A 27 -3.67 -17.22 8.14
N ALA A 28 -3.32 -17.65 9.35
CA ALA A 28 -2.57 -18.89 9.58
C ALA A 28 -3.34 -20.18 9.16
N GLY A 29 -4.66 -20.09 8.96
CA GLY A 29 -5.51 -21.21 8.54
C GLY A 29 -5.81 -21.28 7.04
N ASP A 30 -5.39 -20.30 6.24
CA ASP A 30 -5.70 -20.19 4.82
C ASP A 30 -4.41 -19.97 3.99
N GLU A 31 -3.98 -21.03 3.31
CA GLU A 31 -2.77 -21.06 2.50
C GLU A 31 -2.76 -19.98 1.40
N GLU A 32 -3.92 -19.66 0.83
CA GLU A 32 -4.04 -18.66 -0.23
C GLU A 32 -3.87 -17.24 0.31
N THR A 33 -4.44 -16.97 1.49
CA THR A 33 -4.22 -15.70 2.21
C THR A 33 -2.73 -15.52 2.58
N LEU A 34 -2.06 -16.59 3.05
CA LEU A 34 -0.64 -16.53 3.36
C LEU A 34 0.22 -16.29 2.12
N LYS A 35 -0.05 -16.99 1.01
CA LYS A 35 0.65 -16.77 -0.27
C LYS A 35 0.49 -15.33 -0.74
N LEU A 36 -0.72 -14.77 -0.66
CA LEU A 36 -0.99 -13.38 -1.06
C LEU A 36 -0.23 -12.37 -0.17
N LEU A 37 -0.17 -12.60 1.14
CA LEU A 37 0.62 -11.76 2.07
C LEU A 37 2.11 -11.80 1.73
N LEU A 38 2.67 -12.99 1.53
CA LEU A 38 4.09 -13.17 1.20
C LEU A 38 4.44 -12.56 -0.16
N SER A 39 3.60 -12.76 -1.18
CA SER A 39 3.82 -12.18 -2.50
C SER A 39 3.78 -10.65 -2.46
N THR A 40 2.88 -10.10 -1.64
CA THR A 40 2.74 -8.65 -1.45
C THR A 40 3.94 -8.07 -0.71
N ARG A 41 4.43 -8.74 0.34
CA ARG A 41 5.67 -8.33 1.02
C ARG A 41 6.87 -8.37 0.08
N HIS A 42 7.02 -9.45 -0.69
CA HIS A 42 8.10 -9.59 -1.66
C HIS A 42 8.08 -8.46 -2.71
N PHE A 43 6.89 -8.07 -3.17
CA PHE A 43 6.70 -6.92 -4.04
C PHE A 43 7.26 -5.63 -3.42
N PHE A 44 6.88 -5.32 -2.17
CA PHE A 44 7.32 -4.09 -1.51
C PHE A 44 8.81 -4.10 -1.14
N ASP A 45 9.36 -5.26 -0.78
CA ASP A 45 10.80 -5.42 -0.56
C ASP A 45 11.61 -5.12 -1.82
N TYR A 46 11.19 -5.68 -2.96
CA TYR A 46 11.83 -5.39 -4.23
C TYR A 46 11.67 -3.91 -4.60
N ALA A 47 10.47 -3.35 -4.45
CA ALA A 47 10.22 -1.93 -4.74
C ALA A 47 11.16 -1.03 -3.92
N PHE A 48 11.28 -1.30 -2.62
CA PHE A 48 12.19 -0.59 -1.72
C PHE A 48 13.65 -0.68 -2.17
N GLN A 49 14.14 -1.88 -2.51
CA GLN A 49 15.51 -2.07 -3.01
C GLN A 49 15.80 -1.26 -4.27
N VAL A 50 14.84 -1.18 -5.20
CA VAL A 50 14.99 -0.38 -6.43
C VAL A 50 15.04 1.12 -6.09
N PHE A 51 14.23 1.60 -5.15
CA PHE A 51 14.28 2.99 -4.70
C PHE A 51 15.61 3.31 -4.02
N GLU A 52 16.07 2.48 -3.08
CA GLU A 52 17.38 2.63 -2.43
C GLU A 52 18.51 2.66 -3.45
N HIS A 53 18.52 1.71 -4.39
CA HIS A 53 19.53 1.67 -5.45
C HIS A 53 19.51 2.95 -6.28
N ARG A 54 18.34 3.46 -6.68
CA ARG A 54 18.25 4.72 -7.44
C ARG A 54 18.83 5.89 -6.64
N LEU A 55 18.52 5.99 -5.36
CA LEU A 55 19.01 7.05 -4.47
C LEU A 55 20.53 6.99 -4.29
N LEU A 56 21.08 5.79 -4.04
CA LEU A 56 22.52 5.58 -3.92
C LEU A 56 23.30 6.01 -5.18
N HIS A 57 22.63 5.97 -6.33
CA HIS A 57 23.18 6.40 -7.62
C HIS A 57 22.77 7.82 -8.04
N GLY A 58 22.25 8.64 -7.11
CA GLY A 58 21.89 10.04 -7.35
C GLY A 58 20.72 10.23 -8.33
N LYS A 59 19.90 9.20 -8.53
CA LYS A 59 18.71 9.26 -9.40
C LYS A 59 17.48 9.55 -8.54
N VAL A 60 16.56 10.33 -9.09
CA VAL A 60 15.24 10.57 -8.47
C VAL A 60 14.55 9.21 -8.28
N PRO A 61 14.01 8.92 -7.08
CA PRO A 61 13.17 7.75 -6.90
C PRO A 61 11.96 7.96 -7.84
N GLY A 62 11.89 7.09 -8.84
CA GLY A 62 10.97 7.26 -9.96
C GLY A 62 9.95 6.14 -9.96
N MET A 63 9.00 6.17 -10.87
CA MET A 63 8.04 5.09 -11.06
C MET A 63 8.74 3.72 -11.18
N ILE A 64 8.18 2.73 -10.49
CA ILE A 64 8.58 1.34 -10.61
C ILE A 64 7.46 0.61 -11.34
N ALA A 65 7.66 0.36 -12.63
CA ALA A 65 7.02 -0.74 -13.33
C ALA A 65 7.89 -1.98 -13.11
N LEU A 66 7.36 -2.99 -12.42
CA LEU A 66 8.11 -4.20 -12.11
C LEU A 66 8.26 -5.10 -13.34
N GLY A 67 9.46 -5.65 -13.52
CA GLY A 67 9.77 -6.57 -14.62
C GLY A 67 8.89 -7.81 -14.66
N GLY A 68 8.56 -8.25 -15.88
CA GLY A 68 8.03 -9.58 -16.20
C GLY A 68 6.55 -9.83 -15.91
N LYS A 69 5.96 -9.19 -14.89
CA LYS A 69 4.51 -9.18 -14.66
C LYS A 69 3.91 -7.91 -15.25
N THR A 70 2.76 -8.02 -15.91
CA THR A 70 2.10 -6.84 -16.47
C THR A 70 1.63 -5.92 -15.34
N PHE A 71 1.50 -4.62 -15.58
CA PHE A 71 0.97 -3.66 -14.59
C PHE A 71 -0.39 -4.12 -14.02
N ARG A 72 -1.19 -4.83 -14.82
CA ARG A 72 -2.48 -5.41 -14.42
C ARG A 72 -2.35 -6.48 -13.36
N ASP A 73 -1.32 -7.32 -13.41
CA ASP A 73 -1.14 -8.42 -12.46
C ASP A 73 -0.81 -7.88 -11.07
N VAL A 74 0.07 -6.87 -11.01
CA VAL A 74 0.41 -6.15 -9.78
C VAL A 74 -0.80 -5.37 -9.27
N ALA A 75 -1.48 -4.64 -10.15
CA ALA A 75 -2.67 -3.88 -9.76
C ALA A 75 -3.80 -4.80 -9.25
N SER A 76 -3.96 -5.99 -9.82
CA SER A 76 -4.92 -6.99 -9.34
C SER A 76 -4.49 -7.58 -8.00
N MET A 77 -3.22 -7.96 -7.84
CA MET A 77 -2.67 -8.47 -6.59
C MET A 77 -2.84 -7.48 -5.43
N LEU A 78 -2.62 -6.19 -5.69
CA LEU A 78 -2.76 -5.13 -4.70
C LEU A 78 -4.20 -4.61 -4.57
N ASN A 79 -5.13 -5.16 -5.35
CA ASN A 79 -6.52 -4.73 -5.43
C ASN A 79 -6.66 -3.22 -5.75
N THR A 80 -5.79 -2.74 -6.64
CA THR A 80 -5.76 -1.36 -7.16
C THR A 80 -6.27 -1.25 -8.59
N TYR A 81 -6.62 -2.39 -9.22
CA TYR A 81 -7.21 -2.43 -10.56
C TYR A 81 -8.74 -2.27 -10.51
N GLN A 82 -9.29 -1.34 -11.29
CA GLN A 82 -10.73 -1.11 -11.37
C GLN A 82 -11.20 -0.98 -12.83
N TRP A 83 -12.30 -1.68 -13.14
CA TRP A 83 -12.99 -1.68 -14.43
C TRP A 83 -13.88 -0.45 -14.67
N ASN A 84 -14.04 0.42 -13.66
CA ASN A 84 -14.83 1.66 -13.78
C ASN A 84 -14.13 2.78 -13.02
N ILE A 85 -13.81 3.86 -13.73
CA ILE A 85 -13.35 5.12 -13.12
C ILE A 85 -14.57 5.80 -12.50
N PRO A 86 -14.59 6.11 -11.19
CA PRO A 86 -15.61 6.98 -10.63
C PRO A 86 -15.62 8.30 -11.42
N PRO A 87 -16.78 8.81 -11.83
CA PRO A 87 -16.90 9.93 -12.78
C PRO A 87 -16.28 11.26 -12.30
N GLN A 88 -15.74 11.31 -11.09
CA GLN A 88 -14.99 12.44 -10.57
C GLN A 88 -13.53 12.03 -10.41
N LYS A 89 -12.64 12.56 -11.26
CA LYS A 89 -11.19 12.67 -11.02
C LYS A 89 -10.94 13.58 -9.81
N SER A 90 -11.46 13.19 -8.65
CA SER A 90 -11.41 13.96 -7.40
C SER A 90 -10.02 13.82 -6.80
N ARG A 91 -9.39 14.94 -6.41
CA ARG A 91 -8.15 14.95 -5.62
C ARG A 91 -8.30 14.24 -4.26
N LEU A 92 -9.51 13.83 -3.88
CA LEU A 92 -9.86 13.07 -2.67
C LEU A 92 -9.77 11.54 -2.86
N TRP A 93 -9.22 11.05 -3.97
CA TRP A 93 -9.07 9.61 -4.20
C TRP A 93 -8.12 8.93 -3.19
N ARG A 94 -7.26 9.68 -2.48
CA ARG A 94 -6.52 9.19 -1.29
C ARG A 94 -7.47 8.64 -0.20
N THR A 95 -8.73 9.07 -0.18
CA THR A 95 -9.77 8.62 0.76
C THR A 95 -10.88 7.78 0.11
N GLU A 96 -11.06 7.84 -1.21
CA GLU A 96 -12.17 7.16 -1.92
C GLU A 96 -11.71 5.96 -2.77
N GLY A 97 -10.46 5.95 -3.22
CA GLY A 97 -9.84 4.83 -3.91
C GLY A 97 -9.54 3.71 -2.91
N LYS A 98 -10.37 2.67 -2.91
CA LYS A 98 -10.17 1.48 -2.07
C LYS A 98 -9.06 0.63 -2.67
N GLY A 99 -7.86 0.75 -2.12
CA GLY A 99 -6.69 -0.06 -2.47
C GLY A 99 -5.99 -0.59 -1.22
N ILE A 100 -4.81 -1.19 -1.39
CA ILE A 100 -4.02 -1.73 -0.28
C ILE A 100 -3.72 -0.73 0.84
N TRP A 101 -3.71 0.57 0.55
CA TRP A 101 -3.50 1.67 1.52
C TRP A 101 -4.75 2.05 2.34
N THR A 102 -5.90 1.38 2.14
CA THR A 102 -7.14 1.71 2.86
C THR A 102 -7.23 0.93 4.17
N PRO A 103 -7.45 1.59 5.32
CA PRO A 103 -7.71 0.90 6.58
C PRO A 103 -8.88 -0.08 6.46
N GLY A 104 -8.63 -1.35 6.82
CA GLY A 104 -9.59 -2.44 6.65
C GLY A 104 -9.37 -3.31 5.42
N HIS A 105 -8.45 -2.95 4.52
CA HIS A 105 -7.99 -3.87 3.47
C HIS A 105 -7.22 -5.05 4.09
N PRO A 106 -7.38 -6.30 3.62
CA PRO A 106 -6.68 -7.46 4.18
C PRO A 106 -5.16 -7.34 4.17
N LEU A 107 -4.62 -6.61 3.18
CA LEU A 107 -3.19 -6.38 3.00
C LEU A 107 -2.71 -5.03 3.57
N TYR A 108 -3.57 -4.30 4.30
CA TYR A 108 -3.27 -2.96 4.81
C TYR A 108 -2.05 -2.94 5.74
N THR A 109 -1.87 -3.98 6.56
CA THR A 109 -0.71 -4.12 7.44
C THR A 109 0.62 -4.18 6.67
N VAL A 110 0.64 -4.87 5.54
CA VAL A 110 1.83 -4.95 4.67
C VAL A 110 2.15 -3.58 4.05
N TRP A 111 1.12 -2.80 3.72
CA TRP A 111 1.32 -1.41 3.29
C TRP A 111 1.88 -0.53 4.42
N GLU A 112 1.36 -0.64 5.65
CA GLU A 112 1.88 0.12 6.80
C GLU A 112 3.36 -0.19 7.06
N GLU A 113 3.77 -1.46 6.95
CA GLU A 113 5.17 -1.89 7.05
C GLU A 113 6.05 -1.18 6.02
N PHE A 114 5.61 -1.16 4.75
CA PHE A 114 6.32 -0.50 3.67
C PHE A 114 6.39 1.02 3.83
N ASP A 115 5.26 1.66 4.17
CA ASP A 115 5.18 3.11 4.37
C ASP A 115 6.07 3.58 5.53
N ALA A 116 6.08 2.84 6.65
CA ALA A 116 6.98 3.11 7.77
C ALA A 116 8.45 2.99 7.37
N ARG A 117 8.80 1.99 6.55
CA ARG A 117 10.16 1.78 6.05
C ARG A 117 10.60 2.89 5.09
N CYS A 118 9.74 3.32 4.18
CA CYS A 118 10.00 4.48 3.32
C CYS A 118 10.25 5.74 4.15
N LYS A 119 9.38 6.04 5.12
CA LYS A 119 9.53 7.22 5.99
C LYS A 119 10.85 7.20 6.77
N ALA A 120 11.24 6.04 7.29
CA ALA A 120 12.53 5.87 7.97
C ALA A 120 13.74 6.15 7.06
N ALA A 121 13.59 5.93 5.75
CA ALA A 121 14.62 6.22 4.74
C ALA A 121 14.54 7.65 4.16
N GLY A 122 13.70 8.53 4.70
CA GLY A 122 13.50 9.87 4.13
C GLY A 122 12.73 9.86 2.81
N LEU A 123 11.84 8.87 2.62
CA LEU A 123 11.04 8.69 1.43
C LEU A 123 9.54 8.77 1.71
N GLU A 124 8.78 9.22 0.72
CA GLU A 124 7.32 9.29 0.74
C GLU A 124 6.74 8.46 -0.41
N PRO A 125 6.04 7.34 -0.14
CA PRO A 125 5.35 6.60 -1.17
C PRO A 125 4.07 7.31 -1.60
N GLN A 126 3.85 7.39 -2.91
CA GLN A 126 2.71 8.02 -3.55
C GLN A 126 2.10 7.08 -4.58
N TRP A 127 0.78 6.96 -4.58
CA TRP A 127 0.04 6.27 -5.63
C TRP A 127 -0.28 7.26 -6.76
N VAL A 128 -0.11 6.85 -8.01
CA VAL A 128 -0.44 7.65 -9.18
C VAL A 128 -1.51 6.89 -9.96
N SER A 129 -2.60 7.57 -10.30
CA SER A 129 -3.67 6.98 -11.10
C SER A 129 -3.25 6.93 -12.57
N CYS A 130 -3.49 5.78 -13.18
CA CYS A 130 -3.24 5.48 -14.58
C CYS A 130 -4.51 4.94 -15.23
N ASP A 131 -4.66 5.16 -16.54
CA ASP A 131 -5.79 4.66 -17.33
C ASP A 131 -5.33 4.21 -18.73
N ASP A 132 -6.16 3.41 -19.40
CA ASP A 132 -5.89 2.87 -20.75
C ASP A 132 -6.06 3.92 -21.88
N GLY A 133 -6.16 5.22 -21.54
CA GLY A 133 -6.43 6.31 -22.48
C GLY A 133 -7.88 6.37 -22.97
N GLY A 134 -8.63 5.26 -22.85
CA GLY A 134 -10.06 5.17 -23.10
C GLY A 134 -10.93 5.35 -21.84
N ALA A 135 -10.29 5.50 -20.66
CA ALA A 135 -10.93 5.57 -19.35
C ALA A 135 -11.79 4.33 -19.00
N ARG A 136 -11.56 3.20 -19.67
CA ARG A 136 -12.30 1.94 -19.43
C ARG A 136 -11.62 1.10 -18.36
N GLU A 137 -10.30 1.11 -18.36
CA GLU A 137 -9.50 0.43 -17.35
C GLU A 137 -8.68 1.47 -16.59
N SER A 138 -8.63 1.32 -15.27
CA SER A 138 -7.81 2.17 -14.41
C SER A 138 -7.06 1.36 -13.38
N TRP A 139 -5.84 1.82 -13.07
CA TRP A 139 -4.99 1.23 -12.06
C TRP A 139 -4.23 2.32 -11.30
N TYR A 140 -3.54 1.91 -10.24
CA TYR A 140 -2.62 2.77 -9.52
C TYR A 140 -1.20 2.22 -9.56
N GLU A 141 -0.26 3.10 -9.82
CA GLU A 141 1.16 2.80 -9.81
C GLU A 141 1.81 3.39 -8.57
N LEU A 142 2.71 2.61 -7.97
CA LEU A 142 3.49 3.03 -6.82
C LEU A 142 4.68 3.85 -7.30
N THR A 143 4.76 5.07 -6.81
CA THR A 143 5.91 5.96 -6.92
C THR A 143 6.42 6.26 -5.52
N VAL A 144 7.70 6.61 -5.39
CA VAL A 144 8.27 7.06 -4.13
C VAL A 144 9.05 8.32 -4.43
N THR A 145 8.88 9.35 -3.60
CA THR A 145 9.60 10.62 -3.69
C THR A 145 10.48 10.81 -2.45
N ALA A 146 11.49 11.68 -2.52
CA ALA A 146 12.19 12.11 -1.31
C ALA A 146 11.24 12.95 -0.44
N LEU A 147 11.29 12.78 0.89
CA LEU A 147 10.64 13.67 1.85
C LEU A 147 11.26 15.07 1.70
N GLN A 148 10.41 16.07 1.42
CA GLN A 148 10.81 17.48 1.34
C GLN A 148 11.19 18.05 2.71
#